data_AF-A0A7X3BYP5-F1
#
_entry.id   AF-A0A7X3BYP5-F1
#
_cell.length_a   1.000
_cell.length_b   1.000
_cell.length_c   1.000
_cell.angle_alpha   90.00
_cell.angle_beta   90.00
_cell.angle_gamma   90.00
#
_symmetry.space_group_name_H-M   'P 1'
#
loop_
_entity.id
_entity.type
_entity.pdbx_description
1 polymer ?
#
loop_
_entity_poly.entity_id
_entity_poly.type
_entity_poly.pdbx_seq_one_letter_code
_entity_poly.pdbx_strand_id
1 'polypeptide(L)'
;DIISNKQTANKLLLHYKDHSSEKFDLRYQADFAKLAEYSLGDTGLLYTPNQFLYDQDSIINQVLPELQQVAYDSEAIRKTLGISPEVKQTELYMEDQFTKTKQDLANSLKKLLSADAGLAGDNPVTRGYLVDKIKNNKEALLLGLTYLERWYNFSYGQVNVKDLVMYHPDFFGKGNTSPLDTLIELGKSGFNNLLAKNNVDT
;
A
#
# COMPACT_ATOMS: atom_id res chain seq x y z
N ASP A 1 2.34 3.65 9.78
CA ASP A 1 2.72 2.24 9.60
C ASP A 1 3.50 1.77 10.82
N ILE A 2 3.76 0.46 11.00
CA ILE A 2 4.42 -0.04 12.22
C ILE A 2 5.88 0.42 12.32
N ILE A 3 6.60 0.54 11.20
CA ILE A 3 8.02 0.92 11.19
C ILE A 3 8.18 2.34 11.72
N SER A 4 7.34 3.27 11.27
CA SER A 4 7.37 4.66 11.75
C SER A 4 6.75 4.86 13.13
N ASN A 5 5.79 4.02 13.53
CA ASN A 5 4.93 4.25 14.71
C ASN A 5 5.05 3.17 15.79
N LYS A 6 6.09 2.32 15.78
CA LYS A 6 6.15 1.16 16.68
C LYS A 6 6.01 1.52 18.16
N GLN A 7 6.54 2.67 18.59
CA GLN A 7 6.46 3.10 19.98
C GLN A 7 5.13 3.76 20.35
N THR A 8 4.38 4.26 19.37
CA THR A 8 3.14 5.03 19.59
C THR A 8 1.88 4.22 19.33
N ALA A 9 1.99 3.05 18.69
CA ALA A 9 0.89 2.10 18.54
C ALA A 9 0.35 1.69 19.92
N ASN A 10 -0.93 1.95 20.16
CA ASN A 10 -1.55 1.84 21.49
C ASN A 10 -2.83 1.00 21.52
N LYS A 11 -3.34 0.59 20.35
CA LYS A 11 -4.55 -0.24 20.24
C LYS A 11 -4.35 -1.31 19.17
N LEU A 12 -4.89 -2.50 19.42
CA LEU A 12 -5.08 -3.57 18.44
C LEU A 12 -6.57 -3.78 18.23
N LEU A 13 -7.02 -3.77 16.98
CA LEU A 13 -8.38 -4.17 16.61
C LEU A 13 -8.33 -5.62 16.13
N LEU A 14 -9.01 -6.52 16.83
CA LEU A 14 -9.27 -7.87 16.36
C LEU A 14 -10.60 -7.88 15.62
N HIS A 15 -10.63 -8.46 14.42
CA HIS A 15 -11.84 -8.66 13.63
C HIS A 15 -12.09 -10.16 13.50
N TYR A 16 -13.21 -10.62 14.05
CA TYR A 16 -13.54 -12.04 14.15
C TYR A 16 -14.39 -12.50 12.97
N LYS A 17 -14.47 -13.83 12.76
CA LYS A 17 -15.22 -14.45 11.66
C LYS A 17 -16.72 -14.15 11.69
N ASP A 18 -17.27 -13.85 12.87
CA ASP A 18 -18.68 -13.47 13.06
C ASP A 18 -18.94 -11.98 12.81
N HIS A 19 -17.96 -11.25 12.26
CA HIS A 19 -17.98 -9.81 12.00
C HIS A 19 -17.99 -8.93 13.25
N SER A 20 -17.82 -9.52 14.44
CA SER A 20 -17.58 -8.75 15.64
C SER A 20 -16.14 -8.22 15.65
N SER A 21 -15.93 -7.16 16.42
CA SER A 21 -14.60 -6.57 16.59
C SER A 21 -14.34 -6.18 18.04
N GLU A 22 -13.10 -6.36 18.47
CA GLU A 22 -12.66 -6.11 19.84
C GLU A 22 -11.39 -5.26 19.84
N LYS A 23 -11.28 -4.35 20.80
CA LYS A 23 -10.13 -3.45 20.94
C LYS A 23 -9.34 -3.81 22.19
N PHE A 24 -8.07 -4.06 22.01
CA PHE A 24 -7.12 -4.26 23.10
C PHE A 24 -6.14 -3.10 23.19
N ASP A 25 -5.68 -2.81 24.40
CA ASP A 25 -4.54 -1.93 24.62
C ASP A 25 -3.25 -2.61 24.18
N LEU A 26 -2.40 -1.87 23.47
CA LEU A 26 -1.04 -2.28 23.17
C LEU A 26 -0.06 -1.45 23.99
N ARG A 27 0.95 -2.11 24.53
CA ARG A 27 2.12 -1.44 25.12
C ARG A 27 3.38 -2.04 24.51
N TYR A 28 4.16 -1.21 23.84
CA TYR A 28 5.43 -1.62 23.25
C TYR A 28 6.37 -2.15 24.35
N GLN A 29 7.01 -3.29 24.08
CA GLN A 29 7.93 -3.94 25.00
C GLN A 29 9.37 -3.77 24.51
N ALA A 30 9.69 -4.40 23.37
CA ALA A 30 11.02 -4.43 22.80
C ALA A 30 10.96 -4.79 21.31
N ASP A 31 12.11 -4.73 20.65
CA ASP A 31 12.30 -5.40 19.37
C ASP A 31 12.90 -6.79 19.61
N PHE A 32 12.31 -7.83 19.03
CA PHE A 32 12.83 -9.20 19.04
C PHE A 32 13.04 -9.69 17.61
N ALA A 33 14.27 -10.07 17.25
CA ALA A 33 14.62 -10.54 15.90
C ALA A 33 14.16 -9.60 14.76
N LYS A 34 14.29 -8.28 14.97
CA LYS A 34 13.77 -7.21 14.07
C LYS A 34 12.24 -7.19 13.94
N LEU A 35 11.49 -7.72 14.88
CA LEU A 35 10.04 -7.57 14.99
C LEU A 35 9.70 -6.73 16.22
N ALA A 36 8.71 -5.86 16.13
CA ALA A 36 8.23 -5.12 17.29
C ALA A 36 7.31 -6.02 18.14
N GLU A 37 7.58 -6.13 19.44
CA GLU A 37 6.74 -6.89 20.37
C GLU A 37 5.94 -5.97 21.29
N TYR A 38 4.69 -6.37 21.54
CA TYR A 38 3.74 -5.65 22.37
C TYR A 38 3.10 -6.58 23.39
N SER A 39 2.81 -6.06 24.58
CA SER A 39 1.89 -6.72 25.50
C SER A 39 0.45 -6.35 25.16
N LEU A 40 -0.46 -7.31 25.22
CA LEU A 40 -1.88 -7.13 24.93
C LEU A 40 -2.69 -6.91 26.22
N GLY A 41 -2.90 -5.64 26.59
CA GLY A 41 -3.56 -5.24 27.83
C GLY A 41 -2.95 -5.93 29.06
N ASP A 42 -3.80 -6.50 29.90
CA ASP A 42 -3.41 -7.26 31.10
C ASP A 42 -3.64 -8.78 30.91
N THR A 43 -3.77 -9.24 29.67
CA THR A 43 -4.05 -10.65 29.33
C THR A 43 -2.86 -11.59 29.54
N GLY A 44 -1.65 -11.04 29.65
CA GLY A 44 -0.39 -11.80 29.63
C GLY A 44 0.04 -12.28 28.24
N LEU A 45 -0.71 -11.97 27.18
CA LEU A 45 -0.37 -12.31 25.81
C LEU A 45 0.58 -11.29 25.18
N LEU A 46 1.45 -11.78 24.30
CA LEU A 46 2.28 -10.96 23.42
C LEU A 46 1.66 -10.89 22.01
N TYR A 47 1.78 -9.74 21.39
CA TYR A 47 1.42 -9.50 20.00
C TYR A 47 2.64 -9.01 19.23
N THR A 48 2.85 -9.60 18.06
CA THR A 48 3.92 -9.25 17.13
C THR A 48 3.32 -9.07 15.75
N PRO A 49 3.39 -7.87 15.15
CA PRO A 49 2.97 -7.64 13.77
C PRO A 49 3.75 -8.54 12.80
N ASN A 50 3.09 -8.99 11.74
CA ASN A 50 3.69 -9.83 10.70
C ASN A 50 4.58 -9.02 9.72
N GLN A 51 5.47 -8.17 10.26
CA GLN A 51 6.28 -7.21 9.50
C GLN A 51 7.64 -7.03 10.18
N PHE A 52 8.72 -7.29 9.44
CA PHE A 52 10.08 -7.01 9.91
C PHE A 52 10.38 -5.51 9.86
N LEU A 53 11.19 -5.05 10.82
CA LEU A 53 11.75 -3.71 10.87
C LEU A 53 13.00 -3.64 10.00
N TYR A 54 13.00 -2.76 9.00
CA TYR A 54 14.12 -2.53 8.09
C TYR A 54 14.14 -1.10 7.57
N ASP A 55 15.26 -0.70 6.95
CA ASP A 55 15.45 0.63 6.38
C ASP A 55 14.73 0.76 5.02
N GLN A 56 13.50 1.30 5.07
CA GLN A 56 12.70 1.60 3.88
C GLN A 56 13.24 2.78 3.07
N ASP A 57 13.90 3.73 3.71
CA ASP A 57 14.40 4.94 3.04
C ASP A 57 15.47 4.56 2.01
N SER A 58 16.24 3.49 2.25
CA SER A 58 17.18 2.93 1.28
C SER A 58 16.53 2.54 -0.05
N ILE A 59 15.30 2.01 -0.04
CA ILE A 59 14.54 1.65 -1.24
C ILE A 59 13.89 2.90 -1.83
N ILE A 60 13.22 3.68 -1.00
CA ILE A 60 12.45 4.86 -1.41
C ILE A 60 13.34 5.86 -2.15
N ASN A 61 14.53 6.15 -1.61
CA ASN A 61 15.47 7.09 -2.22
C ASN A 61 15.94 6.64 -3.61
N GLN A 62 15.94 5.34 -3.90
CA GLN A 62 16.33 4.80 -5.22
C GLN A 62 15.20 4.84 -6.25
N VAL A 63 13.94 4.71 -5.82
CA VAL A 63 12.78 4.59 -6.72
C VAL A 63 12.02 5.90 -6.91
N LEU A 64 12.00 6.75 -5.89
CA LEU A 64 11.20 7.98 -5.87
C LEU A 64 11.55 8.94 -7.03
N PRO A 65 12.83 9.19 -7.37
CA PRO A 65 13.16 10.09 -8.48
C PRO A 65 12.58 9.63 -9.82
N GLU A 66 12.61 8.32 -10.11
CA GLU A 66 12.04 7.77 -11.35
C GLU A 66 10.51 7.81 -11.36
N LEU A 67 9.87 7.47 -10.24
CA LEU A 67 8.41 7.57 -10.11
C LEU A 67 7.95 9.02 -10.29
N GLN A 68 8.70 10.00 -9.79
CA GLN A 68 8.36 11.41 -9.93
C GLN A 68 8.45 11.94 -11.36
N GLN A 69 9.18 11.26 -12.24
CA GLN A 69 9.27 11.64 -13.65
C GLN A 69 8.07 11.16 -14.50
N VAL A 70 7.24 10.25 -13.97
CA VAL A 70 6.09 9.72 -14.72
C VAL A 70 5.02 10.81 -14.86
N ALA A 71 4.70 11.19 -16.08
CA ALA A 71 3.61 12.12 -16.40
C ALA A 71 2.33 11.34 -16.77
N TYR A 72 1.18 11.82 -16.32
CA TYR A 72 -0.12 11.13 -16.51
C TYR A 72 -0.51 11.01 -18.00
N ASP A 73 -0.18 12.02 -18.79
CA ASP A 73 -0.43 12.11 -20.23
C ASP A 73 0.67 11.45 -21.09
N SER A 74 1.67 10.82 -20.45
CA SER A 74 2.77 10.18 -21.18
C SER A 74 2.33 8.96 -22.00
N GLU A 75 3.09 8.68 -23.07
CA GLU A 75 2.91 7.46 -23.87
C GLU A 75 3.07 6.19 -23.03
N ALA A 76 3.94 6.21 -22.01
CA ALA A 76 4.14 5.07 -21.11
C ALA A 76 2.87 4.73 -20.31
N ILE A 77 2.18 5.74 -19.75
CA ILE A 77 0.89 5.52 -19.06
C ILE A 77 -0.17 5.00 -20.05
N ARG A 78 -0.25 5.58 -21.26
CA ARG A 78 -1.18 5.12 -22.30
C ARG A 78 -0.94 3.66 -22.68
N LYS A 79 0.33 3.27 -22.81
CA LYS A 79 0.74 1.88 -23.07
C LYS A 79 0.34 0.96 -21.93
N THR A 80 0.56 1.34 -20.68
CA THR A 80 0.14 0.55 -19.51
C THR A 80 -1.38 0.40 -19.42
N LEU A 81 -2.12 1.44 -19.79
CA LEU A 81 -3.59 1.40 -19.89
C LEU A 81 -4.09 0.58 -21.09
N GLY A 82 -3.24 0.28 -22.07
CA GLY A 82 -3.62 -0.44 -23.29
C GLY A 82 -4.49 0.40 -24.23
N ILE A 83 -4.26 1.71 -24.31
CA ILE A 83 -5.05 2.63 -25.16
C ILE A 83 -4.22 3.26 -26.27
N SER A 84 -4.85 3.49 -27.42
CA SER A 84 -4.25 4.20 -28.55
C SER A 84 -4.27 5.72 -28.35
N PRO A 85 -3.43 6.50 -29.07
CA PRO A 85 -3.35 7.96 -28.94
C PRO A 85 -4.69 8.70 -29.08
N GLU A 86 -5.64 8.15 -29.83
CA GLU A 86 -6.95 8.75 -30.10
C GLU A 86 -7.91 8.67 -28.90
N VAL A 87 -7.73 7.68 -28.02
CA VAL A 87 -8.57 7.49 -26.83
C VAL A 87 -8.18 8.54 -25.78
N LYS A 88 -9.17 9.27 -25.26
CA LYS A 88 -8.97 10.27 -24.20
C LYS A 88 -8.96 9.60 -22.83
N GLN A 89 -7.96 9.94 -22.01
CA GLN A 89 -7.84 9.50 -20.61
C GLN A 89 -8.79 10.23 -19.64
N THR A 90 -9.56 11.21 -20.14
CA THR A 90 -10.48 12.03 -19.34
C THR A 90 -11.58 11.21 -18.67
N GLU A 91 -11.97 10.08 -19.28
CA GLU A 91 -12.99 9.15 -18.75
C GLU A 91 -12.56 8.44 -17.46
N LEU A 92 -11.26 8.44 -17.13
CA LEU A 92 -10.75 7.89 -15.88
C LEU A 92 -11.00 8.85 -14.70
N TYR A 93 -11.11 10.16 -14.93
CA TYR A 93 -11.22 11.20 -13.89
C TYR A 93 -10.12 11.13 -12.80
N MET A 94 -8.91 10.74 -13.20
CA MET A 94 -7.78 10.49 -12.28
C MET A 94 -6.68 11.56 -12.32
N GLU A 95 -6.68 12.51 -13.25
CA GLU A 95 -5.56 13.46 -13.47
C GLU A 95 -5.19 14.29 -12.23
N ASP A 96 -6.18 14.96 -11.62
CA ASP A 96 -5.98 15.74 -10.39
C ASP A 96 -5.48 14.85 -9.24
N GLN A 97 -6.05 13.64 -9.12
CA GLN A 97 -5.67 12.71 -8.07
C GLN A 97 -4.27 12.14 -8.32
N PHE A 98 -3.87 11.92 -9.56
CA PHE A 98 -2.54 11.44 -9.93
C PHE A 98 -1.48 12.45 -9.48
N THR A 99 -1.75 13.74 -9.67
CA THR A 99 -0.89 14.82 -9.18
C THR A 99 -0.77 14.80 -7.66
N LYS A 100 -1.88 14.64 -6.93
CA LYS A 100 -1.87 14.54 -5.45
C LYS A 100 -1.15 13.28 -4.96
N THR A 101 -1.38 12.13 -5.59
CA THR A 101 -0.71 10.87 -5.29
C THR A 101 0.81 11.02 -5.45
N LYS A 102 1.27 11.71 -6.50
CA LYS A 102 2.69 12.01 -6.67
C LYS A 102 3.25 12.92 -5.59
N GLN A 103 2.50 13.93 -5.13
CA GLN A 103 2.94 14.82 -4.06
C GLN A 103 3.17 14.08 -2.73
N ASP A 104 2.32 13.11 -2.39
CA ASP A 104 2.42 12.31 -1.15
C ASP A 104 3.13 10.96 -1.33
N LEU A 105 3.73 10.72 -2.49
CA LEU A 105 4.19 9.39 -2.91
C LEU A 105 5.18 8.75 -1.96
N ALA A 106 6.07 9.54 -1.34
CA ALA A 106 7.03 9.02 -0.38
C ALA A 106 6.33 8.37 0.83
N ASN A 107 5.26 9.00 1.35
CA ASN A 107 4.50 8.45 2.47
C ASN A 107 3.71 7.22 2.06
N SER A 108 3.10 7.24 0.87
CA SER A 108 2.40 6.07 0.32
C SER A 108 3.34 4.87 0.12
N LEU A 109 4.56 5.11 -0.37
CA LEU A 109 5.58 4.08 -0.51
C LEU A 109 6.04 3.53 0.85
N LYS A 110 6.22 4.38 1.88
CA LYS A 110 6.52 3.92 3.25
C LYS A 110 5.45 2.96 3.76
N LYS A 111 4.18 3.38 3.71
CA LYS A 111 3.06 2.53 4.14
C LYS A 111 2.99 1.22 3.36
N LEU A 112 3.15 1.29 2.04
CA LEU A 112 3.12 0.14 1.15
C LEU A 112 4.23 -0.87 1.47
N LEU A 113 5.45 -0.39 1.61
CA LEU A 113 6.60 -1.22 1.94
C LEU A 113 6.44 -1.84 3.33
N SER A 114 5.88 -1.10 4.31
CA SER A 114 5.64 -1.66 5.65
C SER A 114 4.65 -2.81 5.59
N ALA A 115 3.63 -2.70 4.74
CA ALA A 115 2.57 -3.67 4.61
C ALA A 115 2.95 -4.97 3.88
N ASP A 116 4.00 -4.95 3.08
CA ASP A 116 4.41 -6.13 2.30
C ASP A 116 5.22 -7.11 3.17
N ALA A 117 4.52 -8.09 3.76
CA ALA A 117 5.09 -9.10 4.64
C ALA A 117 6.12 -10.04 3.96
N GLY A 118 6.25 -10.00 2.62
CA GLY A 118 7.22 -10.77 1.85
C GLY A 118 8.69 -10.40 2.12
N LEU A 119 8.94 -9.42 2.99
CA LEU A 119 10.26 -8.84 3.28
C LEU A 119 10.95 -9.47 4.50
N ALA A 120 10.67 -10.75 4.74
CA ALA A 120 11.35 -11.59 5.71
C ALA A 120 12.82 -11.79 5.32
N GLY A 121 13.67 -10.84 5.70
CA GLY A 121 15.09 -10.87 5.41
C GLY A 121 15.52 -9.55 4.79
N ASP A 122 15.82 -8.60 5.67
CA ASP A 122 16.49 -7.35 5.35
C ASP A 122 17.92 -7.62 4.83
N ASN A 123 18.05 -7.96 3.55
CA ASN A 123 19.31 -8.21 2.87
C ASN A 123 19.37 -7.44 1.53
N PRO A 124 20.57 -7.18 0.99
CA PRO A 124 20.71 -6.37 -0.23
C PRO A 124 20.00 -6.95 -1.46
N VAL A 125 19.87 -8.28 -1.56
CA VAL A 125 19.25 -8.96 -2.70
C VAL A 125 17.74 -8.73 -2.70
N THR A 126 17.07 -8.89 -1.55
CA THR A 126 15.62 -8.64 -1.43
C THR A 126 15.30 -7.16 -1.65
N ARG A 127 16.12 -6.24 -1.14
CA ARG A 127 15.96 -4.81 -1.41
C ARG A 127 16.14 -4.46 -2.89
N GLY A 128 17.17 -5.02 -3.55
CA GLY A 128 17.40 -4.82 -4.98
C GLY A 128 16.23 -5.31 -5.83
N TYR A 129 15.71 -6.51 -5.53
CA TYR A 129 14.52 -7.04 -6.19
C TYR A 129 13.31 -6.12 -6.06
N LEU A 130 13.07 -5.52 -4.88
CA LEU A 130 11.99 -4.56 -4.70
C LEU A 130 12.19 -3.28 -5.50
N VAL A 131 13.40 -2.73 -5.49
CA VAL A 131 13.75 -1.55 -6.29
C VAL A 131 13.45 -1.82 -7.76
N ASP A 132 13.91 -2.95 -8.29
CA ASP A 132 13.66 -3.36 -9.67
C ASP A 132 12.17 -3.57 -9.95
N LYS A 133 11.45 -4.27 -9.06
CA LYS A 133 10.00 -4.47 -9.19
C LYS A 133 9.26 -3.13 -9.26
N ILE A 134 9.57 -2.19 -8.38
CA ILE A 134 8.91 -0.87 -8.37
C ILE A 134 9.25 -0.10 -9.64
N LYS A 135 10.53 -0.03 -10.04
CA LYS A 135 10.97 0.71 -11.23
C LYS A 135 10.38 0.15 -12.52
N ASN A 136 10.38 -1.18 -12.67
CA ASN A 136 9.85 -1.86 -13.85
C ASN A 136 8.32 -1.75 -13.98
N ASN A 137 7.62 -1.35 -12.91
CA ASN A 137 6.16 -1.26 -12.88
C ASN A 137 5.66 0.14 -12.46
N LYS A 138 6.51 1.18 -12.57
CA LYS A 138 6.25 2.51 -12.01
C LYS A 138 4.95 3.15 -12.50
N GLU A 139 4.62 3.00 -13.79
CA GLU A 139 3.38 3.51 -14.37
C GLU A 139 2.16 2.78 -13.78
N ALA A 140 2.22 1.45 -13.72
CA ALA A 140 1.15 0.63 -13.16
C ALA A 140 0.94 0.91 -11.67
N LEU A 141 2.03 0.96 -10.90
CA LEU A 141 1.98 1.28 -9.48
C LEU A 141 1.31 2.64 -9.22
N LEU A 142 1.69 3.68 -9.99
CA LEU A 142 1.09 5.01 -9.86
C LEU A 142 -0.39 5.03 -10.26
N LEU A 143 -0.79 4.28 -11.29
CA LEU A 143 -2.19 4.13 -11.67
C LEU A 143 -3.00 3.42 -10.56
N GLY A 144 -2.51 2.30 -10.04
CA GLY A 144 -3.16 1.56 -8.96
C GLY A 144 -3.31 2.39 -7.68
N LEU A 145 -2.25 3.08 -7.25
CA LEU A 145 -2.28 4.00 -6.11
C LEU A 145 -3.30 5.11 -6.34
N THR A 146 -3.25 5.76 -7.51
CA THR A 146 -4.17 6.86 -7.83
C THR A 146 -5.62 6.41 -7.85
N TYR A 147 -5.90 5.21 -8.35
CA TYR A 147 -7.25 4.69 -8.44
C TYR A 147 -7.85 4.47 -7.05
N LEU A 148 -7.10 3.80 -6.16
CA LEU A 148 -7.57 3.55 -4.80
C LEU A 148 -7.64 4.83 -3.96
N GLU A 149 -6.70 5.77 -4.13
CA GLU A 149 -6.79 7.11 -3.55
C GLU A 149 -8.03 7.88 -4.05
N ARG A 150 -8.43 7.70 -5.31
CA ARG A 150 -9.56 8.44 -5.90
C ARG A 150 -10.92 7.93 -5.43
N TRP A 151 -11.07 6.60 -5.36
CA TRP A 151 -12.37 5.95 -5.23
C TRP A 151 -12.60 5.31 -3.85
N TYR A 152 -11.54 5.02 -3.11
CA TYR A 152 -11.60 4.31 -1.82
C TYR A 152 -11.12 5.17 -0.63
N ASN A 153 -10.91 6.47 -0.83
CA ASN A 153 -10.53 7.42 0.22
C ASN A 153 -11.73 8.01 0.95
N PHE A 154 -12.38 7.20 1.78
CA PHE A 154 -13.48 7.61 2.66
C PHE A 154 -13.30 7.05 4.08
N SER A 155 -13.97 7.67 5.05
CA SER A 155 -13.82 7.32 6.46
C SER A 155 -15.10 6.77 7.07
N TYR A 156 -14.97 5.73 7.91
CA TYR A 156 -16.00 5.34 8.87
C TYR A 156 -15.62 5.87 10.25
N GLY A 157 -16.27 6.96 10.66
CA GLY A 157 -15.88 7.69 11.85
C GLY A 157 -14.46 8.23 11.72
N GLN A 158 -13.55 7.76 12.57
CA GLN A 158 -12.13 8.17 12.59
C GLN A 158 -11.20 7.25 11.79
N VAL A 159 -11.71 6.14 11.25
CA VAL A 159 -10.90 5.16 10.50
C VAL A 159 -11.03 5.45 9.02
N ASN A 160 -9.90 5.70 8.35
CA ASN A 160 -9.86 5.83 6.90
C ASN A 160 -9.78 4.43 6.27
N VAL A 161 -10.80 4.05 5.50
CA VAL A 161 -10.94 2.73 4.86
C VAL A 161 -9.83 2.48 3.84
N LYS A 162 -9.34 3.56 3.24
CA LYS A 162 -8.26 3.54 2.28
C LYS A 162 -7.06 2.74 2.76
N ASP A 163 -6.62 2.99 3.98
CA ASP A 163 -5.44 2.35 4.54
C ASP A 163 -5.68 0.85 4.74
N LEU A 164 -6.92 0.43 5.06
CA LEU A 164 -7.28 -0.99 5.17
C LEU A 164 -7.32 -1.66 3.80
N VAL A 165 -7.96 -1.04 2.81
CA VAL A 165 -8.11 -1.62 1.46
C VAL A 165 -6.77 -1.69 0.73
N MET A 166 -5.93 -0.64 0.83
CA MET A 166 -4.66 -0.59 0.12
C MET A 166 -3.56 -1.42 0.77
N TYR A 167 -3.47 -1.42 2.10
CA TYR A 167 -2.29 -1.92 2.81
C TYR A 167 -2.58 -3.13 3.69
N HIS A 168 -3.84 -3.47 3.94
CA HIS A 168 -4.21 -4.58 4.83
C HIS A 168 -5.22 -5.54 4.17
N PRO A 169 -4.87 -6.19 3.04
CA PRO A 169 -5.74 -7.19 2.42
C PRO A 169 -6.00 -8.40 3.35
N ASP A 170 -5.11 -8.63 4.31
CA ASP A 170 -5.24 -9.61 5.39
C ASP A 170 -6.42 -9.33 6.33
N PHE A 171 -6.84 -8.07 6.49
CA PHE A 171 -8.04 -7.70 7.24
C PHE A 171 -9.31 -8.38 6.69
N PHE A 172 -9.32 -8.65 5.39
CA PHE A 172 -10.41 -9.34 4.68
C PHE A 172 -10.12 -10.84 4.45
N GLY A 173 -9.12 -11.40 5.13
CA GLY A 173 -8.74 -12.81 5.03
C GLY A 173 -7.85 -13.15 3.84
N LYS A 174 -7.36 -12.16 3.07
CA LYS A 174 -6.43 -12.37 1.94
C LYS A 174 -4.97 -12.17 2.37
N GLY A 175 -4.54 -12.86 3.43
CA GLY A 175 -3.20 -12.67 4.02
C GLY A 175 -2.01 -13.09 3.14
N ASN A 176 -2.26 -13.80 2.03
CA ASN A 176 -1.20 -14.28 1.12
C ASN A 176 -0.92 -13.32 -0.05
N THR A 177 -1.66 -12.22 -0.18
CA THR A 177 -1.49 -11.27 -1.28
C THR A 177 -0.55 -10.14 -0.88
N SER A 178 0.47 -9.87 -1.69
CA SER A 178 1.29 -8.66 -1.53
C SER A 178 0.45 -7.41 -1.90
N PRO A 179 0.40 -6.39 -1.03
CA PRO A 179 -0.19 -5.10 -1.38
C PRO A 179 0.47 -4.44 -2.60
N LEU A 180 1.78 -4.59 -2.76
CA LEU A 180 2.52 -4.06 -3.90
C LEU A 180 2.10 -4.75 -5.20
N ASP A 181 2.00 -6.08 -5.18
CA ASP A 181 1.57 -6.84 -6.36
C ASP A 181 0.12 -6.51 -6.72
N THR A 182 -0.76 -6.38 -5.72
CA THR A 182 -2.17 -5.99 -5.92
C THR A 182 -2.29 -4.63 -6.60
N LEU A 183 -1.50 -3.63 -6.18
CA LEU A 183 -1.50 -2.30 -6.80
C LEU A 183 -0.96 -2.32 -8.22
N ILE A 184 0.09 -3.10 -8.49
CA ILE A 184 0.66 -3.26 -9.83
C ILE A 184 -0.34 -3.96 -10.75
N GLU A 185 -0.99 -5.03 -10.28
CA GLU A 185 -2.01 -5.76 -11.03
C GLU A 185 -3.21 -4.87 -11.36
N LEU A 186 -3.70 -4.10 -10.38
CA LEU A 186 -4.76 -3.12 -10.59
C LEU A 186 -4.35 -2.09 -11.65
N GLY A 187 -3.14 -1.52 -11.57
CA GLY A 187 -2.64 -0.58 -12.56
C GLY A 187 -2.49 -1.16 -13.97
N LYS A 188 -2.22 -2.47 -14.07
CA LYS A 188 -2.11 -3.22 -15.33
C LYS A 188 -3.44 -3.79 -15.82
N SER A 189 -4.52 -3.64 -15.05
CA SER A 189 -5.84 -4.19 -15.39
C SER A 189 -6.43 -3.57 -16.66
N GLY A 190 -5.85 -2.47 -17.13
CA GLY A 190 -6.18 -1.81 -18.39
C GLY A 190 -7.25 -0.74 -18.22
N PHE A 191 -7.41 0.06 -19.27
CA PHE A 191 -8.28 1.23 -19.27
C PHE A 191 -9.70 0.92 -18.84
N ASN A 192 -10.31 -0.15 -19.38
CA ASN A 192 -11.70 -0.50 -19.06
C ASN A 192 -11.91 -0.81 -17.58
N ASN A 193 -11.00 -1.54 -16.94
CA ASN A 193 -11.13 -1.83 -15.51
C ASN A 193 -10.90 -0.56 -14.67
N LEU A 194 -10.01 0.32 -15.09
CA LEU A 194 -9.77 1.58 -14.35
C LEU A 194 -10.83 2.67 -14.61
N LEU A 195 -11.86 2.42 -15.43
CA LEU A 195 -12.93 3.38 -15.66
C LEU A 195 -13.77 3.58 -14.39
N ALA A 196 -14.08 4.84 -14.09
CA ALA A 196 -14.91 5.23 -12.94
C ALA A 196 -16.26 4.50 -12.89
N LYS A 197 -16.87 4.26 -14.06
CA LYS A 197 -18.16 3.57 -14.19
C LYS A 197 -18.11 2.07 -13.85
N ASN A 198 -16.91 1.48 -13.83
CA ASN A 198 -16.71 0.05 -13.57
C ASN A 198 -16.19 -0.19 -12.15
N ASN A 199 -16.21 0.81 -11.28
CA ASN A 199 -15.60 0.74 -9.96
C ASN A 199 -16.21 -0.30 -9.00
N VAL A 200 -17.44 -0.74 -9.27
CA VAL A 200 -18.09 -1.84 -8.53
C VAL A 200 -17.59 -3.21 -9.00
N ASP A 201 -17.21 -3.33 -10.27
CA ASP A 201 -16.80 -4.58 -10.91
C ASP A 201 -15.28 -4.81 -10.88
N THR A 202 -14.52 -3.78 -10.54
CA THR A 202 -13.05 -3.73 -10.54
C THR A 202 -12.47 -4.10 -9.18
#